data_AF-A0A1G0I8B5-F1
#
_entry.id   AF-A0A1G0I8B5-F1
#
_cell.length_a   1.000
_cell.length_b   1.000
_cell.length_c   1.000
_cell.angle_alpha   90.00
_cell.angle_beta   90.00
_cell.angle_gamma   90.00
#
_symmetry.space_group_name_H-M   'P 1'
#
loop_
_entity.id
_entity.type
_entity.pdbx_description
1 polymer ?
#
loop_
_entity_poly.entity_id
_entity_poly.type
_entity_poly.pdbx_seq_one_letter_code
_entity_poly.pdbx_strand_id
1 'polypeptide(L)'
;MSHKQLQPQRGVVILLALLIVAITATLASLMMLTLNRETHRTQMILNDLEATEDAKGATAWAIEQIRQLSPQAMARSMLPIQSPIMHEGRAIIVCVIYNLKNDGALRDPSQTHSITASTLMTQTKAGYIKRLLETMMIVPTAEHPYFLLETVVTLQKTKYRFYTLLQNVKTNQNAHVNIIWQGRGST
;
A
#
# COMPACT_ATOMS: atom_id res chain seq x y z
N MET A 1 -27.88 -44.26 70.48
CA MET A 1 -27.54 -43.02 69.78
C MET A 1 -26.82 -43.39 68.49
N SER A 2 -27.51 -43.26 67.35
CA SER A 2 -27.00 -43.70 66.04
C SER A 2 -26.49 -42.48 65.27
N HIS A 3 -25.17 -42.34 65.15
CA HIS A 3 -24.53 -41.33 64.32
C HIS A 3 -24.60 -41.78 62.85
N LYS A 4 -25.60 -41.28 62.12
CA LYS A 4 -25.66 -41.43 60.66
C LYS A 4 -24.51 -40.64 60.02
N GLN A 5 -23.60 -41.35 59.37
CA GLN A 5 -22.49 -40.82 58.59
C GLN A 5 -22.99 -39.96 57.42
N LEU A 6 -22.71 -38.65 57.46
CA LEU A 6 -22.82 -37.74 56.33
C LEU A 6 -21.42 -37.61 55.66
N GLN A 7 -21.02 -38.60 54.85
CA GLN A 7 -19.77 -38.53 54.08
C GLN A 7 -19.85 -38.64 52.54
N PRO A 8 -20.97 -38.99 51.86
CA PRO A 8 -20.96 -39.05 50.39
C PRO A 8 -21.12 -37.69 49.68
N GLN A 9 -21.50 -36.61 50.37
CA GLN A 9 -21.80 -35.33 49.72
C GLN A 9 -20.57 -34.48 49.38
N ARG A 10 -19.44 -34.65 50.08
CA ARG A 10 -18.24 -33.81 49.87
C ARG A 10 -17.55 -34.08 48.52
N GLY A 11 -17.55 -35.34 48.06
CA GLY A 11 -16.93 -35.71 46.78
C GLY A 11 -17.65 -35.10 45.57
N VAL A 12 -18.99 -35.03 45.61
CA VAL A 12 -19.81 -34.46 44.53
C VAL A 12 -19.54 -32.96 44.37
N VAL A 13 -19.42 -32.22 45.48
CA VAL A 13 -19.15 -30.78 45.45
C VAL A 13 -17.78 -30.48 44.82
N ILE A 14 -16.76 -31.27 45.15
CA ILE A 14 -15.41 -31.10 44.58
C ILE A 14 -15.43 -31.37 43.07
N LEU A 15 -16.08 -32.44 42.62
CA LEU A 15 -16.22 -32.75 41.19
C LEU A 15 -16.97 -31.65 40.44
N LEU A 16 -18.05 -31.13 41.02
CA LEU A 16 -18.83 -30.05 40.41
C LEU A 16 -17.99 -28.77 40.28
N ALA A 17 -17.23 -28.42 41.32
CA ALA A 17 -16.33 -27.28 41.30
C ALA A 17 -15.26 -27.42 40.21
N LEU A 18 -14.63 -28.61 40.11
CA LEU A 18 -13.63 -28.90 39.09
C LEU A 18 -14.21 -28.84 37.67
N LEU A 19 -15.43 -29.35 37.47
CA LEU A 19 -16.13 -29.29 36.19
C LEU A 19 -16.40 -27.84 35.78
N ILE A 20 -16.90 -27.01 36.71
CA ILE A 20 -17.18 -25.59 36.45
C ILE A 20 -15.89 -24.85 36.08
N VAL A 21 -14.79 -25.09 36.81
CA VAL A 21 -13.49 -24.49 36.50
C VAL A 21 -12.99 -24.94 35.12
N ALA A 22 -13.12 -26.22 34.79
CA ALA A 22 -12.71 -26.75 33.48
C ALA A 22 -13.52 -26.10 32.34
N ILE A 23 -14.85 -26.01 32.48
CA ILE A 23 -15.71 -25.34 31.49
C ILE A 23 -15.32 -23.87 31.35
N THR A 24 -15.15 -23.16 32.46
CA THR A 24 -14.76 -21.74 32.45
C THR A 24 -13.40 -21.53 31.76
N ALA A 25 -12.42 -22.39 32.04
CA ALA A 25 -11.11 -22.34 31.40
C ALA A 25 -11.17 -22.60 29.89
N THR A 26 -12.00 -23.55 29.44
CA THR A 26 -12.21 -23.81 28.00
C THR A 26 -12.86 -22.62 27.30
N LEU A 27 -13.87 -22.01 27.91
CA LEU A 27 -14.52 -20.82 27.36
C LEU A 27 -13.57 -19.62 27.28
N ALA A 28 -12.78 -19.39 28.33
CA ALA A 28 -11.76 -18.34 28.33
C ALA A 28 -10.70 -18.56 27.24
N SER A 29 -10.26 -19.80 27.05
CA SER A 29 -9.29 -20.16 26.00
C SER A 29 -9.84 -19.92 24.60
N LEU A 30 -11.10 -20.28 24.36
CA LEU A 30 -11.77 -20.03 23.08
C LEU A 30 -11.92 -18.53 22.81
N MET A 31 -12.34 -17.74 23.80
CA MET A 31 -12.46 -16.29 23.68
C MET A 31 -11.11 -15.60 23.42
N MET A 32 -10.03 -16.07 24.07
CA MET A 32 -8.70 -15.53 23.84
C MET A 32 -8.22 -15.80 22.41
N LEU A 33 -8.55 -16.98 21.87
CA LEU A 33 -8.21 -17.33 20.48
C LEU A 33 -8.97 -16.47 19.46
N THR A 34 -10.25 -16.20 19.69
CA THR A 34 -11.02 -15.30 18.83
C THR A 34 -10.51 -13.86 18.91
N LEU A 35 -10.23 -13.37 20.12
CA LEU A 35 -9.71 -12.02 20.33
C LEU A 35 -8.36 -11.82 19.65
N ASN A 36 -7.47 -12.80 19.71
CA ASN A 36 -6.16 -12.73 19.04
C ASN A 36 -6.33 -12.63 17.51
N ARG A 37 -7.25 -13.42 16.94
CA ARG A 37 -7.56 -13.36 15.50
C ARG A 37 -8.13 -12.01 15.09
N GLU A 38 -9.03 -11.44 15.87
CA GLU A 38 -9.62 -10.14 15.62
C GLU A 38 -8.59 -9.03 15.76
N THR A 39 -7.76 -9.08 16.80
CA THR A 39 -6.64 -8.14 17.00
C THR A 39 -5.69 -8.17 15.81
N HIS A 40 -5.34 -9.35 15.31
CA HIS A 40 -4.51 -9.48 14.13
C HIS A 40 -5.15 -8.87 12.87
N ARG A 41 -6.45 -9.09 12.65
CA ARG A 41 -7.20 -8.47 11.54
C ARG A 41 -7.24 -6.96 11.65
N THR A 42 -7.54 -6.43 12.83
CA THR A 42 -7.55 -4.99 13.08
C THR A 42 -6.18 -4.39 12.84
N GLN A 43 -5.11 -5.05 13.29
CA GLN A 43 -3.75 -4.57 13.05
C GLN A 43 -3.42 -4.52 11.55
N MET A 44 -3.85 -5.51 10.76
CA MET A 44 -3.66 -5.47 9.30
C MET A 44 -4.41 -4.30 8.66
N ILE A 45 -5.65 -4.03 9.09
CA ILE A 45 -6.45 -2.90 8.59
C ILE A 45 -5.80 -1.57 8.96
N LEU A 46 -5.32 -1.43 10.20
CA LEU A 46 -4.65 -0.20 10.66
C LEU A 46 -3.36 0.06 9.89
N ASN A 47 -2.54 -0.97 9.67
CA ASN A 47 -1.32 -0.83 8.87
C ASN A 47 -1.66 -0.45 7.40
N ASP A 48 -2.77 -0.96 6.86
CA ASP A 48 -3.22 -0.61 5.51
C ASP A 48 -3.67 0.85 5.39
N LEU A 49 -4.38 1.34 6.40
CA LEU A 49 -4.80 2.72 6.50
C LEU A 49 -3.60 3.66 6.68
N GLU A 50 -2.68 3.32 7.59
CA GLU A 50 -1.42 4.05 7.82
C GLU A 50 -0.62 4.17 6.51
N ALA A 51 -0.42 3.06 5.79
CA ALA A 51 0.28 3.08 4.50
C ALA A 51 -0.43 3.95 3.44
N THR A 52 -1.75 4.05 3.48
CA THR A 52 -2.53 4.86 2.55
C THR A 52 -2.37 6.35 2.85
N GLU A 53 -2.37 6.75 4.11
CA GLU A 53 -2.11 8.14 4.51
C GLU A 53 -0.68 8.57 4.16
N ASP A 54 0.30 7.72 4.44
CA ASP A 54 1.71 7.94 4.05
C ASP A 54 1.84 8.13 2.52
N ALA A 55 1.10 7.34 1.74
CA ALA A 55 1.09 7.47 0.28
C ALA A 55 0.46 8.77 -0.21
N LYS A 56 -0.51 9.35 0.52
CA LYS A 56 -1.05 10.69 0.23
C LYS A 56 0.00 11.76 0.49
N GLY A 57 0.78 11.65 1.57
CA GLY A 57 1.93 12.53 1.84
C GLY A 57 2.95 12.51 0.70
N ALA A 58 3.33 11.32 0.23
CA ALA A 58 4.20 11.16 -0.94
C ALA A 58 3.61 11.77 -2.22
N THR A 59 2.29 11.68 -2.40
CA THR A 59 1.59 12.30 -3.53
C THR A 59 1.65 13.82 -3.47
N ALA A 60 1.44 14.41 -2.28
CA ALA A 60 1.55 15.84 -2.08
C ALA A 60 2.98 16.35 -2.37
N TRP A 61 4.00 15.62 -1.91
CA TRP A 61 5.40 15.90 -2.23
C TRP A 61 5.65 15.86 -3.74
N ALA A 62 5.16 14.82 -4.43
CA ALA A 62 5.37 14.67 -5.88
C ALA A 62 4.69 15.78 -6.68
N ILE A 63 3.48 16.19 -6.28
CA ILE A 63 2.78 17.33 -6.88
C ILE A 63 3.63 18.60 -6.76
N GLU A 64 4.23 18.84 -5.59
CA GLU A 64 5.08 20.00 -5.37
C GLU A 64 6.35 19.97 -6.24
N GLN A 65 7.00 18.81 -6.34
CA GLN A 65 8.14 18.64 -7.25
C GLN A 65 7.75 18.90 -8.72
N ILE A 66 6.59 18.41 -9.17
CA ILE A 66 6.10 18.62 -10.54
C ILE A 66 5.80 20.10 -10.81
N ARG A 67 5.30 20.84 -9.82
CA ARG A 67 5.08 22.29 -9.94
C ARG A 67 6.38 23.08 -10.11
N GLN A 68 7.43 22.67 -9.41
CA GLN A 68 8.73 23.33 -9.46
C GLN A 68 9.54 22.98 -10.73
N LEU A 69 9.19 21.89 -11.42
CA LEU A 69 9.86 21.52 -12.67
C LEU A 69 9.60 22.56 -13.77
N SER A 70 10.68 23.04 -14.39
CA SER A 70 10.55 23.89 -15.57
C SER A 70 10.10 23.07 -16.80
N PRO A 71 9.42 23.69 -17.79
CA PRO A 71 9.01 22.99 -19.01
C PRO A 71 10.20 22.38 -19.78
N GLN A 72 11.37 23.03 -19.70
CA GLN A 72 12.61 22.55 -20.29
C GLN A 72 13.16 21.32 -19.55
N ALA A 73 13.05 21.28 -18.22
CA ALA A 73 13.45 20.11 -17.42
C ALA A 73 12.51 18.91 -17.66
N MET A 74 11.20 19.15 -17.81
CA MET A 74 10.24 18.10 -18.18
C MET A 74 10.55 17.48 -19.54
N ALA A 75 11.03 18.27 -20.51
CA ALA A 75 11.38 17.80 -21.84
C ALA A 75 12.73 17.06 -21.90
N ARG A 76 13.69 17.37 -21.01
CA ARG A 76 15.08 16.91 -21.07
C ARG A 76 15.41 15.64 -20.28
N SER A 77 14.42 14.78 -19.99
CA SER A 77 14.67 13.44 -19.42
C SER A 77 15.31 13.42 -18.02
N MET A 78 15.09 14.45 -17.18
CA MET A 78 15.50 14.43 -15.76
C MET A 78 14.65 13.49 -14.88
N LEU A 79 13.72 12.75 -15.49
CA LEU A 79 12.90 11.74 -14.83
C LEU A 79 13.51 10.36 -15.17
N PRO A 80 13.54 9.40 -14.23
CA PRO A 80 12.80 9.41 -12.97
C PRO A 80 13.41 10.28 -11.85
N ILE A 81 12.54 10.96 -11.08
CA ILE A 81 12.92 11.69 -9.86
C ILE A 81 12.53 10.83 -8.67
N GLN A 82 13.52 10.41 -7.88
CA GLN A 82 13.30 9.65 -6.66
C GLN A 82 13.27 10.59 -5.45
N SER A 83 12.32 10.37 -4.54
CA SER A 83 12.28 11.09 -3.27
C SER A 83 13.45 10.72 -2.38
N PRO A 84 13.87 11.60 -1.46
CA PRO A 84 14.64 11.15 -0.32
C PRO A 84 13.86 10.03 0.41
N ILE A 85 14.60 9.14 1.08
CA ILE A 85 13.98 8.14 1.95
C ILE A 85 13.36 8.91 3.13
N MET A 86 12.03 8.92 3.20
CA MET A 86 11.31 9.58 4.28
C MET A 86 11.02 8.56 5.38
N HIS A 87 11.31 8.96 6.61
CA HIS A 87 11.00 8.20 7.82
C HIS A 87 9.88 8.92 8.56
N GLU A 88 8.67 8.36 8.53
CA GLU A 88 7.52 8.90 9.26
C GLU A 88 7.05 7.85 10.28
N GLY A 89 7.39 8.08 11.55
CA GLY A 89 7.15 7.12 12.61
C GLY A 89 7.87 5.78 12.37
N ARG A 90 7.10 4.74 11.99
CA ARG A 90 7.59 3.38 11.72
C ARG A 90 7.63 3.05 10.22
N ALA A 91 7.21 3.97 9.37
CA ALA A 91 7.17 3.81 7.93
C ALA A 91 8.47 4.26 7.29
N ILE A 92 8.89 3.51 6.26
CA ILE A 92 9.91 3.94 5.31
C ILE A 92 9.20 4.18 3.98
N ILE A 93 9.18 5.43 3.54
CA ILE A 93 8.46 5.86 2.33
C ILE A 93 9.49 6.24 1.27
N VAL A 94 9.37 5.60 0.12
CA VAL A 94 10.17 5.92 -1.07
C VAL A 94 9.21 6.09 -2.23
N CYS A 95 9.27 7.21 -2.93
CA CYS A 95 8.51 7.38 -4.15
C CYS A 95 9.38 7.79 -5.33
N VAL A 96 8.90 7.47 -6.53
CA VAL A 96 9.59 7.74 -7.79
C VAL A 96 8.59 8.28 -8.79
N ILE A 97 8.89 9.44 -9.36
CA ILE A 97 8.11 10.11 -10.39
C ILE A 97 8.68 9.74 -11.75
N TYR A 98 7.84 9.24 -12.65
CA TYR A 98 8.19 8.86 -14.03
C TYR A 98 7.51 9.80 -15.02
N ASN A 99 8.19 10.11 -16.13
CA ASN A 99 7.59 10.82 -17.26
C ASN A 99 7.09 9.82 -18.28
N LEU A 100 5.78 9.69 -18.42
CA LEU A 100 5.20 8.70 -19.33
C LEU A 100 5.53 8.95 -20.81
N LYS A 101 5.91 10.18 -21.18
CA LYS A 101 6.33 10.54 -22.54
C LYS A 101 7.78 10.15 -22.84
N ASN A 102 8.68 10.33 -21.88
CA ASN A 102 10.13 10.22 -22.10
C ASN A 102 10.72 8.88 -21.65
N ASP A 103 10.14 8.22 -20.63
CA ASP A 103 10.72 7.02 -20.03
C ASP A 103 10.61 5.74 -20.87
N GLY A 104 10.08 5.83 -22.11
CA GLY A 104 9.93 4.66 -22.99
C GLY A 104 8.99 3.58 -22.42
N ALA A 105 8.32 3.82 -21.29
CA ALA A 105 7.36 2.92 -20.66
C ALA A 105 6.13 2.64 -21.56
N LEU A 106 5.94 3.42 -22.62
CA LEU A 106 4.92 3.24 -23.65
C LEU A 106 5.50 2.88 -25.03
N ARG A 107 6.81 2.62 -25.13
CA ARG A 107 7.45 2.27 -26.41
C ARG A 107 7.07 0.83 -26.80
N ASP A 108 6.72 0.64 -28.06
CA ASP A 108 6.27 -0.64 -28.63
C ASP A 108 7.25 -1.79 -28.28
N PRO A 109 6.79 -2.89 -27.64
CA PRO A 109 7.64 -4.02 -27.28
C PRO A 109 8.29 -4.73 -28.47
N SER A 110 7.88 -4.43 -29.71
CA SER A 110 8.45 -5.01 -30.93
C SER A 110 9.89 -4.59 -31.25
N GLN A 111 10.47 -3.60 -30.56
CA GLN A 111 11.79 -3.03 -30.92
C GLN A 111 12.94 -3.21 -29.91
N THR A 112 12.81 -4.00 -28.85
CA THR A 112 13.88 -4.10 -27.82
C THR A 112 14.64 -5.43 -27.89
N HIS A 113 15.79 -5.44 -28.57
CA HIS A 113 16.77 -6.52 -28.50
C HIS A 113 17.63 -6.43 -27.22
N SER A 114 17.78 -7.58 -26.55
CA SER A 114 18.52 -7.85 -25.30
C SER A 114 17.87 -7.32 -24.00
N ILE A 115 17.34 -8.25 -23.21
CA ILE A 115 16.60 -7.98 -21.96
C ILE A 115 17.45 -8.51 -20.79
N THR A 116 17.95 -7.61 -19.95
CA THR A 116 18.49 -7.93 -18.62
C THR A 116 17.33 -7.97 -17.61
N ALA A 117 17.43 -8.69 -16.49
CA ALA A 117 16.33 -8.89 -15.53
C ALA A 117 15.67 -7.59 -14.99
N SER A 118 16.38 -6.45 -15.03
CA SER A 118 15.82 -5.12 -14.72
C SER A 118 14.77 -4.65 -15.75
N THR A 119 14.88 -5.08 -17.02
CA THR A 119 13.98 -4.78 -18.14
C THR A 119 12.68 -5.61 -18.07
N LEU A 120 12.72 -6.82 -17.50
CA LEU A 120 11.54 -7.67 -17.28
C LEU A 120 10.61 -7.10 -16.20
N MET A 121 11.15 -6.51 -15.12
CA MET A 121 10.33 -5.78 -14.14
C MET A 121 9.74 -4.48 -14.72
N THR A 122 10.40 -3.88 -15.71
CA THR A 122 9.86 -2.74 -16.45
C THR A 122 8.73 -3.16 -17.40
N GLN A 123 8.75 -4.36 -17.98
CA GLN A 123 7.68 -4.85 -18.85
C GLN A 123 6.35 -5.08 -18.11
N THR A 124 6.36 -5.63 -16.88
CA THR A 124 5.12 -5.82 -16.12
C THR A 124 4.52 -4.50 -15.68
N LYS A 125 5.38 -3.56 -15.26
CA LYS A 125 5.01 -2.20 -14.88
C LYS A 125 4.50 -1.40 -16.08
N ALA A 126 5.22 -1.41 -17.20
CA ALA A 126 4.82 -0.79 -18.46
C ALA A 126 3.52 -1.38 -19.01
N GLY A 127 3.33 -2.70 -18.95
CA GLY A 127 2.12 -3.37 -19.39
C GLY A 127 0.89 -2.98 -18.56
N TYR A 128 1.04 -2.86 -17.23
CA TYR A 128 -0.02 -2.39 -16.35
C TYR A 128 -0.37 -0.91 -16.63
N ILE A 129 0.63 -0.05 -16.77
CA ILE A 129 0.46 1.37 -17.09
C ILE A 129 -0.19 1.55 -18.46
N LYS A 130 0.28 0.82 -19.48
CA LYS A 130 -0.27 0.83 -20.83
C LYS A 130 -1.74 0.43 -20.82
N ARG A 131 -2.08 -0.68 -20.16
CA ARG A 131 -3.47 -1.16 -20.04
C ARG A 131 -4.35 -0.16 -19.28
N LEU A 132 -3.83 0.50 -18.24
CA LEU A 132 -4.52 1.58 -17.53
C LEU A 132 -4.82 2.76 -18.45
N LEU A 133 -3.83 3.26 -19.18
CA LEU A 133 -3.99 4.38 -20.10
C LEU A 133 -4.95 4.04 -21.26
N GLU A 134 -4.86 2.82 -21.80
CA GLU A 134 -5.79 2.30 -22.81
C GLU A 134 -7.22 2.22 -22.28
N THR A 135 -7.41 1.70 -21.06
CA THR A 135 -8.73 1.62 -20.41
C THR A 135 -9.31 3.00 -20.13
N MET A 136 -8.46 3.99 -19.83
CA MET A 136 -8.86 5.37 -19.55
C MET A 136 -8.95 6.25 -20.79
N MET A 137 -8.62 5.73 -21.98
CA MET A 137 -8.53 6.48 -23.24
C MET A 137 -7.64 7.74 -23.14
N ILE A 138 -6.57 7.66 -22.33
CA ILE A 138 -5.65 8.79 -22.14
C ILE A 138 -4.50 8.66 -23.15
N VAL A 139 -4.39 9.63 -24.06
CA VAL A 139 -3.26 9.78 -24.98
C VAL A 139 -2.34 10.87 -24.43
N PRO A 140 -1.10 10.54 -23.99
CA PRO A 140 -0.16 11.55 -23.53
C PRO A 140 0.23 12.49 -24.68
N THR A 141 -0.06 13.79 -24.54
CA THR A 141 0.34 14.80 -25.54
C THR A 141 1.46 15.68 -25.00
N ALA A 142 2.14 16.42 -25.89
CA ALA A 142 3.17 17.36 -25.49
C ALA A 142 2.63 18.54 -24.66
N GLU A 143 1.34 18.84 -24.82
CA GLU A 143 0.65 19.95 -24.15
C GLU A 143 0.15 19.56 -22.76
N HIS A 144 -0.07 18.25 -22.52
CA HIS A 144 -0.56 17.71 -21.27
C HIS A 144 0.35 16.57 -20.78
N PRO A 145 1.47 16.89 -20.11
CA PRO A 145 2.37 15.87 -19.62
C PRO A 145 1.72 15.10 -18.46
N TYR A 146 1.71 13.78 -18.61
CA TYR A 146 1.29 12.84 -17.57
C TYR A 146 2.50 12.25 -16.87
N PHE A 147 2.39 12.13 -15.55
CA PHE A 147 3.40 11.59 -14.67
C PHE A 147 2.83 10.41 -13.91
N LEU A 148 3.62 9.35 -13.78
CA LEU A 148 3.30 8.26 -12.89
C LEU A 148 4.13 8.39 -11.62
N LEU A 149 3.46 8.46 -10.48
CA LEU A 149 4.09 8.32 -9.18
C LEU A 149 3.96 6.86 -8.74
N GLU A 150 5.09 6.23 -8.44
CA GLU A 150 5.13 4.97 -7.69
C GLU A 150 5.56 5.28 -6.27
N THR A 151 4.77 4.89 -5.28
CA THR A 151 5.11 5.02 -3.87
C THR A 151 5.20 3.63 -3.26
N VAL A 152 6.33 3.35 -2.61
CA VAL A 152 6.54 2.15 -1.81
C VAL A 152 6.62 2.58 -0.36
N VAL A 153 5.63 2.15 0.42
CA VAL A 153 5.60 2.32 1.87
C VAL A 153 5.96 0.99 2.50
N THR A 154 7.02 0.97 3.30
CA THR A 154 7.42 -0.22 4.07
C THR A 154 7.06 0.00 5.53
N LEU A 155 6.08 -0.76 6.03
CA LEU A 155 5.69 -0.78 7.45
C LEU A 155 6.12 -2.13 8.04
N GLN A 156 7.05 -2.08 9.00
CA GLN A 156 7.63 -3.27 9.63
C GLN A 156 8.29 -4.22 8.61
N LYS A 157 7.58 -5.26 8.18
CA LYS A 157 8.04 -6.25 7.18
C LYS A 157 7.14 -6.30 5.94
N THR A 158 6.07 -5.51 5.92
CA THR A 158 5.10 -5.48 4.83
C THR A 158 5.39 -4.28 3.94
N LYS A 159 5.47 -4.53 2.64
CA LYS A 159 5.57 -3.48 1.63
C LYS A 159 4.19 -3.20 1.08
N TYR A 160 3.87 -1.93 0.87
CA TYR A 160 2.64 -1.46 0.25
C TYR A 160 3.07 -0.64 -0.96
N ARG A 161 2.52 -0.95 -2.13
CA ARG A 161 2.84 -0.23 -3.36
C ARG A 161 1.60 0.50 -3.86
N PHE A 162 1.77 1.79 -4.11
CA PHE A 162 0.73 2.66 -4.64
C PHE A 162 1.21 3.26 -5.95
N TYR A 163 0.26 3.43 -6.86
CA TYR A 163 0.46 4.09 -8.14
C TYR A 163 -0.51 5.25 -8.23
N THR A 164 0.01 6.44 -8.51
CA THR A 164 -0.82 7.63 -8.71
C THR A 164 -0.50 8.21 -10.09
N LEU A 165 -1.51 8.34 -10.93
CA LEU A 165 -1.42 9.02 -12.22
C LEU A 165 -1.72 10.49 -12.02
N LEU A 166 -0.75 11.33 -12.36
CA LEU A 166 -0.80 12.78 -12.22
C LEU A 166 -0.80 13.42 -13.61
N GLN A 167 -1.59 14.47 -13.80
CA GLN A 167 -1.59 15.29 -15.01
C GLN A 167 -1.24 16.72 -14.64
N ASN A 168 -0.22 17.28 -15.28
CA ASN A 168 0.04 18.72 -15.15
C ASN A 168 -0.81 19.48 -16.17
N VAL A 169 -1.74 20.28 -15.67
CA VAL A 169 -2.64 21.14 -16.42
C VAL A 169 -2.18 22.58 -16.24
N LYS A 170 -1.80 23.24 -17.33
CA LYS A 170 -1.48 24.66 -17.32
C LYS A 170 -2.73 25.45 -17.68
N THR A 171 -3.24 26.24 -16.74
CA THR A 171 -4.36 27.14 -16.97
C THR A 171 -3.94 28.55 -16.56
N ASN A 172 -4.02 29.52 -17.48
CA ASN A 172 -3.79 30.94 -17.19
C ASN A 172 -2.52 31.23 -16.37
N GLN A 173 -1.36 30.76 -16.86
CA GLN A 173 -0.04 30.92 -16.23
C GLN A 173 0.18 30.16 -14.91
N ASN A 174 -0.84 29.56 -14.32
CA ASN A 174 -0.71 28.70 -13.14
C ASN A 174 -0.65 27.22 -13.54
N ALA A 175 0.40 26.54 -13.09
CA ALA A 175 0.53 25.09 -13.23
C ALA A 175 -0.24 24.40 -12.10
N HIS A 176 -1.25 23.61 -12.45
CA HIS A 176 -2.01 22.77 -11.54
C HIS A 176 -1.73 21.30 -11.84
N VAL A 177 -1.51 20.49 -10.81
CA VAL A 177 -1.34 19.05 -10.97
C VAL A 177 -2.59 18.36 -10.47
N ASN A 178 -3.27 17.65 -11.36
CA ASN A 178 -4.48 16.90 -11.06
C ASN A 178 -4.15 15.44 -10.85
N ILE A 179 -4.77 14.82 -9.85
CA ILE A 179 -4.76 13.36 -9.67
C ILE A 179 -5.85 12.80 -10.59
N ILE A 180 -5.43 12.02 -11.59
CA ILE A 180 -6.35 11.39 -12.55
C ILE A 180 -6.80 10.02 -12.04
N TRP A 181 -5.86 9.32 -11.42
CA TRP A 181 -6.12 8.00 -10.87
C TRP A 181 -5.17 7.69 -9.73
N GLN A 182 -5.65 6.92 -8.76
CA GLN A 182 -4.83 6.35 -7.71
C GLN A 182 -5.27 4.91 -7.49
N GLY A 183 -4.32 4.02 -7.32
CA GLY A 183 -4.61 2.63 -7.01
C GLY A 183 -3.45 1.92 -6.34
N ARG A 184 -3.76 0.75 -5.81
CA ARG A 184 -2.81 -0.11 -5.13
C ARG A 184 -2.27 -1.16 -6.09
N GLY A 185 -0.96 -1.32 -6.11
CA GLY A 185 -0.28 -2.38 -6.82
C GLY A 185 -0.28 -3.69 -6.03
N SER A 186 -0.24 -4.82 -6.73
CA SER A 186 0.14 -6.09 -6.12
C SER A 186 1.63 -6.03 -5.72
N THR A 187 1.93 -6.46 -4.50
CA THR A 187 3.28 -6.59 -3.95
C THR A 187 3.99 -7.85 -4.42
#